data_AF-A0A418WHJ9-F1
#
_entry.id   AF-A0A418WHJ9-F1
#
_cell.length_a   1.000
_cell.length_b   1.000
_cell.length_c   1.000
_cell.angle_alpha   90.00
_cell.angle_beta   90.00
_cell.angle_gamma   90.00
#
_symmetry.space_group_name_H-M   'P 1'
#
loop_
_entity.id
_entity.type
_entity.pdbx_description
1 polymer ?
#
loop_
_entity_poly.entity_id
_entity_poly.type
_entity_poly.pdbx_seq_one_letter_code
_entity_poly.pdbx_strand_id
1 'polypeptide(L)'
;MIGNVDGVNNDYLSGWVFDPKEPAKRLQVDVIYNGKRLIRATAGFNRPELLKNKIGDGNHGFYIALPAIAAPKTPRSWWSRRKAACRWASR
;
A
#
# COMPACT_ATOMS: atom_id res chain seq x y z
N MET A 1 -16.95 -1.12 -1.46
CA MET A 1 -15.52 -0.82 -1.70
C MET A 1 -15.34 0.43 -2.53
N ILE A 2 -14.34 1.23 -2.18
CA ILE A 2 -13.71 2.31 -2.97
C ILE A 2 -12.19 2.23 -2.75
N GLY A 3 -11.40 2.83 -3.63
CA GLY A 3 -9.95 2.88 -3.47
C GLY A 3 -9.29 3.78 -4.48
N ASN A 4 -8.01 4.10 -4.26
CA ASN A 4 -7.17 4.83 -5.18
C ASN A 4 -5.79 4.18 -5.30
N VAL A 5 -5.13 4.35 -6.44
CA VAL A 5 -3.70 4.11 -6.61
C VAL A 5 -3.00 5.46 -6.56
N ASP A 6 -2.17 5.69 -5.56
CA ASP A 6 -1.49 6.98 -5.37
C ASP A 6 -0.18 7.06 -6.17
N GLY A 7 0.41 5.91 -6.52
CA GLY A 7 1.56 5.82 -7.39
C GLY A 7 1.89 4.40 -7.80
N VAL A 8 2.19 4.20 -9.09
CA VAL A 8 2.68 2.96 -9.68
C VAL A 8 4.00 3.23 -10.40
N ASN A 9 5.05 2.54 -9.98
CA ASN A 9 6.41 2.60 -10.51
C ASN A 9 6.96 1.17 -10.66
N ASN A 10 8.07 0.99 -11.38
CA ASN A 10 8.68 -0.34 -11.56
C ASN A 10 9.14 -0.99 -10.25
N ASP A 11 9.45 -0.19 -9.22
CA ASP A 11 9.89 -0.65 -7.90
C ASP A 11 8.73 -0.89 -6.92
N TYR A 12 7.57 -0.25 -7.11
CA TYR A 12 6.49 -0.27 -6.14
C TYR A 12 5.10 0.15 -6.66
N LEU A 13 4.09 -0.22 -5.89
CA LEU A 13 2.71 0.24 -6.00
C LEU A 13 2.23 0.73 -4.61
N SER A 14 1.61 1.90 -4.54
CA SER A 14 0.87 2.35 -3.35
C SER A 14 -0.54 2.80 -3.69
N GLY A 15 -1.34 2.85 -2.63
CA GLY A 15 -2.68 3.42 -2.68
C GLY A 15 -3.37 3.23 -1.34
N TRP A 16 -4.69 3.21 -1.41
CA TRP A 16 -5.56 2.83 -0.31
C TRP A 16 -6.81 2.16 -0.84
N VAL A 17 -7.40 1.27 -0.05
CA VAL A 17 -8.67 0.62 -0.40
C VAL A 17 -9.49 0.40 0.85
N PHE A 18 -10.76 0.75 0.77
CA PHE A 18 -11.69 0.88 1.89
C PHE A 18 -13.06 0.32 1.50
N ASP A 19 -13.77 -0.34 2.41
CA ASP A 19 -15.20 -0.60 2.20
C ASP A 19 -16.05 0.18 3.21
N PRO A 20 -16.89 1.15 2.77
CA PRO A 20 -17.88 1.77 3.66
C PRO A 20 -18.86 0.76 4.28
N LYS A 21 -19.02 -0.45 3.72
CA LYS A 21 -19.81 -1.53 4.33
C LYS A 21 -19.12 -2.22 5.51
N GLU A 22 -17.79 -2.24 5.56
CA GLU A 22 -16.99 -2.94 6.58
C GLU A 22 -15.79 -2.07 7.02
N PRO A 23 -16.02 -0.89 7.61
CA PRO A 23 -14.98 0.14 7.76
C PRO A 23 -13.81 -0.21 8.71
N ALA A 24 -13.98 -1.23 9.55
CA ALA A 24 -12.92 -1.78 10.41
C ALA A 24 -12.06 -2.87 9.73
N LYS A 25 -12.46 -3.35 8.54
CA LYS A 25 -11.86 -4.49 7.86
C LYS A 25 -10.63 -4.08 7.06
N ARG A 26 -9.57 -4.89 7.18
CA ARG A 26 -8.37 -4.76 6.33
C ARG A 26 -8.56 -5.61 5.10
N LEU A 27 -8.73 -4.95 3.96
CA LEU A 27 -8.89 -5.60 2.67
C LEU A 27 -7.53 -6.13 2.17
N GLN A 28 -7.54 -7.19 1.38
CA GLN A 28 -6.34 -7.71 0.72
C GLN A 28 -6.31 -7.23 -0.74
N VAL A 29 -5.15 -6.72 -1.16
CA VAL A 29 -4.86 -6.29 -2.53
C VAL A 29 -4.00 -7.36 -3.17
N ASP A 30 -4.52 -8.00 -4.22
CA ASP A 30 -3.79 -8.95 -5.05
C ASP A 30 -3.31 -8.24 -6.32
N VAL A 31 -2.00 -8.18 -6.52
CA VAL A 31 -1.38 -7.70 -7.75
C VAL A 31 -1.28 -8.87 -8.72
N ILE A 32 -2.00 -8.78 -9.84
CA ILE A 32 -2.06 -9.81 -10.88
C ILE A 32 -1.37 -9.27 -12.14
N TYR A 33 -0.46 -10.06 -12.71
CA TYR A 33 0.27 -9.75 -13.93
C TYR A 33 0.29 -10.99 -14.84
N ASN A 34 -0.04 -10.81 -16.12
CA ASN A 34 -0.18 -11.90 -17.10
C ASN A 34 -1.02 -13.10 -16.57
N GLY A 35 -2.15 -12.81 -15.92
CA GLY A 35 -3.05 -13.79 -15.31
C GLY A 35 -2.56 -14.45 -14.00
N LYS A 36 -1.32 -14.20 -13.57
CA LYS A 36 -0.73 -14.77 -12.35
C LYS A 36 -0.67 -13.72 -11.24
N ARG A 37 -1.15 -14.06 -10.04
CA ARG A 37 -0.95 -13.24 -8.84
C ARG A 37 0.54 -13.21 -8.48
N LEU A 38 1.17 -12.04 -8.56
CA LEU A 38 2.55 -11.80 -8.14
C LEU A 38 2.64 -11.64 -6.62
N ILE A 39 1.84 -10.73 -6.06
CA ILE A 39 1.86 -10.37 -4.63
C ILE A 39 0.43 -10.28 -4.09
N ARG A 40 0.28 -10.60 -2.81
CA ARG A 40 -0.84 -10.27 -1.96
C ARG A 40 -0.35 -9.39 -0.82
N ALA A 41 -1.02 -8.27 -0.55
CA ALA A 41 -0.72 -7.42 0.61
C ALA A 41 -2.00 -6.96 1.31
N THR A 42 -1.91 -6.68 2.60
CA THR A 42 -3.03 -6.20 3.42
C THR A 42 -3.04 -4.68 3.46
N ALA A 43 -4.17 -4.07 3.08
CA ALA A 43 -4.42 -2.64 3.25
C ALA A 43 -4.68 -2.33 4.74
N GLY A 44 -3.61 -1.96 5.45
CA GLY A 44 -3.59 -1.77 6.90
C GLY A 44 -2.68 -0.65 7.39
N PHE A 45 -2.09 0.14 6.48
CA PHE A 45 -1.23 1.25 6.88
C PHE A 45 -2.04 2.45 7.35
N ASN A 46 -1.66 2.99 8.51
CA ASN A 46 -2.16 4.25 9.02
C ASN A 46 -1.72 5.40 8.10
N ARG A 47 -2.70 6.14 7.60
CA ARG A 47 -2.52 7.34 6.80
C ARG A 47 -3.44 8.42 7.38
N PRO A 48 -2.93 9.34 8.24
CA PRO A 48 -3.77 10.33 8.91
C PRO A 48 -4.51 11.28 7.94
N GLU A 49 -4.03 11.41 6.71
CA GLU A 49 -4.73 12.06 5.60
C GLU A 49 -6.06 11.38 5.23
N LEU A 50 -6.14 10.04 5.29
CA LEU A 50 -7.39 9.31 5.06
C LEU A 50 -8.40 9.55 6.18
N LEU A 51 -7.94 9.59 7.43
CA LEU A 51 -8.78 9.91 8.59
C LEU A 51 -9.34 11.34 8.49
N LYS A 52 -8.52 12.32 8.11
CA LYS A 52 -8.97 13.70 7.83
C LYS A 52 -10.02 13.77 6.72
N ASN A 53 -9.85 12.96 5.67
CA ASN A 53 -10.78 12.86 4.55
C ASN A 53 -12.01 11.97 4.84
N LYS A 54 -12.20 11.51 6.10
CA LYS A 54 -13.28 10.62 6.55
C LYS A 54 -13.32 9.24 5.84
N ILE A 55 -12.17 8.78 5.33
CA ILE A 55 -12.00 7.47 4.69
C ILE A 55 -11.69 6.43 5.76
N GLY A 56 -12.74 5.89 6.37
CA GLY A 56 -12.67 4.86 7.41
C GLY A 56 -11.96 5.35 8.68
N ASP A 57 -11.20 4.45 9.31
CA ASP A 57 -10.37 4.75 10.48
C ASP A 57 -8.95 5.24 10.11
N GLY A 58 -8.72 5.55 8.83
CA GLY A 58 -7.43 5.94 8.29
C GLY A 58 -6.39 4.81 8.15
N ASN A 59 -6.65 3.59 8.61
CA ASN A 59 -5.74 2.44 8.51
C ASN A 59 -6.00 1.60 7.25
N HIS A 60 -6.17 2.27 6.10
CA HIS A 60 -6.60 1.67 4.81
C HIS A 60 -5.56 1.82 3.69
N GLY A 61 -4.37 2.33 4.00
CA GLY A 61 -3.27 2.40 3.04
C GLY A 61 -2.66 1.04 2.74
N PHE A 62 -2.14 0.85 1.53
CA PHE A 62 -1.27 -0.27 1.18
C PHE A 62 0.01 0.22 0.48
N TYR A 63 1.08 -0.53 0.68
CA TYR A 63 2.33 -0.38 -0.06
C TYR A 63 2.85 -1.77 -0.43
N ILE A 64 3.20 -1.92 -1.70
CA ILE A 64 3.66 -3.16 -2.30
C ILE A 64 4.95 -2.83 -3.04
N ALA A 65 6.08 -3.30 -2.52
CA ALA A 65 7.30 -3.35 -3.32
C ALA A 65 7.07 -4.38 -4.44
N LEU A 66 7.16 -3.96 -5.69
CA LEU A 66 7.06 -4.87 -6.82
C LEU A 66 8.41 -5.60 -6.95
N PRO A 67 8.42 -6.94 -7.14
CA PRO A 67 9.65 -7.65 -7.40
C PRO A 67 10.09 -7.23 -8.80
N ALA A 68 11.13 -6.40 -8.88
CA ALA A 68 11.55 -5.77 -10.12
C ALA A 68 11.72 -6.82 -11.23
N ILE A 69 10.86 -6.73 -12.25
CA ILE A 69 10.91 -7.57 -13.46
C ILE A 69 12.27 -7.35 -14.19
N ALA A 70 12.96 -6.24 -13.89
CA ALA A 70 14.36 -5.98 -14.22
C ALA A 70 15.24 -5.74 -12.95
N ALA A 71 15.65 -6.84 -12.30
CA ALA A 71 16.75 -6.97 -11.34
C ALA A 71 16.62 -6.33 -9.92
N PRO A 72 17.12 -6.99 -8.85
CA PRO A 72 16.87 -6.56 -7.47
C PRO A 72 17.88 -5.52 -6.95
N LYS A 73 17.39 -4.42 -6.37
CA LYS A 73 18.18 -3.55 -5.47
C LYS A 73 17.39 -3.22 -4.20
N THR A 74 18.11 -3.23 -3.08
CA THR A 74 17.57 -3.27 -1.71
C THR A 74 16.68 -2.06 -1.34
N PRO A 75 15.64 -2.24 -0.49
CA PRO A 75 14.75 -1.15 -0.06
C PRO A 75 15.47 -0.18 0.89
N ARG A 76 16.22 0.78 0.33
CA ARG A 76 17.19 1.55 1.09
C ARG A 76 16.57 2.71 1.89
N SER A 77 16.97 2.77 3.17
CA SER A 77 16.84 3.92 4.08
C SER A 77 15.46 4.52 4.37
N TRP A 78 14.36 3.81 4.11
CA TRP A 78 13.01 4.29 4.44
C TRP A 78 12.30 3.37 5.46
N TRP A 79 12.77 3.46 6.72
CA TRP A 79 12.10 3.04 7.97
C TRP A 79 12.70 3.87 9.14
N SER A 80 11.88 4.57 9.95
CA SER A 80 12.18 5.38 11.18
C SER A 80 11.45 6.73 11.17
N ARG A 81 10.84 7.24 12.25
CA ARG A 81 10.77 6.77 13.65
C ARG A 81 9.31 6.62 14.11
N ARG A 82 9.07 5.71 15.07
CA ARG A 82 7.79 5.36 15.74
C ARG A 82 6.77 4.60 14.85
N LYS A 83 6.51 3.34 15.24
CA LYS A 83 5.55 2.35 14.70
C LYS A 83 5.73 1.88 13.24
N ALA A 84 5.85 0.55 13.10
CA ALA A 84 5.32 -0.25 11.99
C ALA A 84 5.68 0.08 10.52
N ALA A 85 6.91 0.57 10.29
CA ALA A 85 7.93 0.04 9.27
C ALA A 85 7.10 0.23 7.87
N CYS A 86 6.81 1.49 7.49
CA CYS A 86 6.81 1.92 6.09
C CYS A 86 7.25 3.38 5.99
N ARG A 87 7.95 3.68 4.91
CA ARG A 87 8.49 5.00 4.55
C ARG A 87 8.74 4.87 3.00
N TRP A 88 8.67 5.95 2.23
CA TRP A 88 8.68 5.99 0.75
C TRP A 88 9.97 6.60 0.14
N ALA A 89 10.85 5.77 -0.43
CA ALA A 89 12.11 6.24 -0.99
C ALA A 89 11.96 6.87 -2.39
N SER A 90 11.85 8.19 -2.45
CA SER A 90 12.08 8.99 -3.66
C SER A 90 12.73 10.34 -3.31
N ARG A 91 13.30 10.99 -4.32
CA ARG A 91 14.19 12.15 -4.21
C ARG A 91 13.43 13.46 -4.39
#